data_AF-A0AA85K987-F1
#
_entry.id   AF-A0AA85K987-F1
#
_cell.length_a   1.000
_cell.length_b   1.000
_cell.length_c   1.000
_cell.angle_alpha   90.00
_cell.angle_beta   90.00
_cell.angle_gamma   90.00
#
_symmetry.space_group_name_H-M   'P 1'
#
loop_
_entity.id
_entity.type
_entity.pdbx_description
1 polymer ?
#
loop_
_entity_poly.entity_id
_entity_poly.type
_entity_poly.pdbx_seq_one_letter_code
_entity_poly.pdbx_strand_id
1 'polypeptide(L)' 'MLLFAFIMLFHVALKSTDAVTLEEGLLNASKYIRYDTTPYNIWIHALISLCITYGTLTGGILIVHLVVYLSGSKRNRRAA' A
#
# COMPACT_ATOMS: atom_id res chain seq x y z
N MET A 1 -18.24 -8.04 -5.78
CA MET A 1 -18.88 -6.92 -5.05
C MET A 1 -17.97 -6.35 -3.96
N LEU A 2 -17.42 -7.15 -3.04
CA LEU A 2 -16.52 -6.66 -1.97
C LEU A 2 -15.26 -5.92 -2.48
N LEU A 3 -14.56 -6.46 -3.49
CA LEU A 3 -13.38 -5.82 -4.07
C LEU A 3 -13.71 -4.46 -4.71
N PHE A 4 -14.84 -4.39 -5.41
CA PHE A 4 -15.31 -3.16 -6.06
C PHE A 4 -15.70 -2.10 -5.03
N ALA A 5 -16.34 -2.50 -3.93
CA ALA A 5 -16.64 -1.61 -2.80
C ALA A 5 -15.36 -1.10 -2.12
N PHE A 6 -14.33 -1.93 -1.98
CA PHE A 6 -13.04 -1.53 -1.41
C PHE A 6 -12.30 -0.50 -2.28
N ILE A 7 -12.28 -0.72 -3.61
CA ILE A 7 -11.67 0.21 -4.58
C ILE A 7 -12.41 1.56 -4.59
N MET A 8 -13.75 1.53 -4.54
CA MET A 8 -14.58 2.74 -4.45
C MET A 8 -14.34 3.50 -3.15
N LEU A 9 -14.27 2.82 -2.01
CA LEU A 9 -13.97 3.43 -0.70
C LEU A 9 -12.61 4.12 -0.72
N PHE A 10 -11.60 3.47 -1.30
CA PHE A 10 -10.25 4.03 -1.43
C PHE A 10 -10.22 5.26 -2.35
N HIS A 11 -10.96 5.24 -3.47
CA HIS A 11 -11.07 6.39 -4.38
C HIS A 11 -11.74 7.61 -3.72
N VAL A 12 -12.79 7.38 -2.92
CA VAL A 12 -13.48 8.47 -2.20
C VAL A 12 -12.57 9.09 -1.14
N ALA A 13 -11.78 8.27 -0.43
CA ALA A 13 -10.83 8.75 0.57
C ALA A 13 -9.72 9.62 -0.06
N LEU A 14 -9.23 9.27 -1.26
CA LEU A 14 -8.16 10.02 -1.94
C LEU A 14 -8.60 11.34 -2.57
N LYS A 15 -9.90 11.56 -2.82
CA LYS A 15 -10.41 12.80 -3.41
C LYS A 15 -10.40 14.02 -2.47
N SER A 16 -10.19 13.82 -1.17
CA SER A 16 -10.31 14.89 -0.17
C SER A 16 -9.00 15.60 0.18
N THR A 17 -7.94 15.38 -0.58
CA THR A 17 -6.63 16.00 -0.33
C THR A 17 -6.25 16.89 -1.51
N ASP A 18 -6.39 18.21 -1.32
CA ASP A 18 -5.72 19.18 -2.19
C ASP A 18 -4.22 19.10 -1.92
N ALA A 19 -3.47 18.62 -2.92
CA ALA A 19 -2.02 18.53 -2.85
C ALA A 19 -1.43 19.90 -3.16
N VAL A 20 -0.98 20.62 -2.12
CA VAL A 20 -0.21 21.86 -2.28
C VAL A 20 1.17 21.51 -2.81
N THR A 21 1.65 22.27 -3.80
CA THR A 21 2.99 22.04 -4.33
C THR A 21 4.05 22.41 -3.29
N LEU A 22 5.22 21.76 -3.32
CA LEU A 22 6.31 22.07 -2.40
C LEU A 22 6.73 23.55 -2.49
N GLU A 23 6.69 24.12 -3.69
CA GLU A 23 7.00 25.53 -3.95
C GLU A 23 6.01 26.47 -3.24
N GLU A 24 4.70 26.24 -3.38
CA GLU A 24 3.66 27.03 -2.70
C GLU A 24 3.70 26.88 -1.17
N GLY A 25 4.05 25.68 -0.69
CA GLY A 25 4.23 25.40 0.74
C GLY A 25 5.43 26.11 1.35
N LEU A 26 6.52 26.27 0.59
CA LEU A 26 7.72 27.00 1.02
C LEU A 26 7.48 28.51 1.07
N LEU A 27 6.68 29.06 0.15
CA LEU A 27 6.34 30.48 0.11
C LEU A 27 5.44 30.92 1.28
N ASN A 28 4.63 30.01 1.83
CA ASN A 28 3.67 30.29 2.91
C ASN A 28 3.94 29.41 4.15
N ALA A 29 5.17 29.43 4.66
CA ALA A 29 5.59 28.63 5.82
C ALA A 29 4.77 28.86 7.10
N SER A 30 4.10 30.01 7.25
CA SER A 30 3.20 30.30 8.39
C SER A 30 1.82 29.64 8.26
N LYS A 31 1.39 29.33 7.03
CA LYS A 31 0.09 28.71 6.73
C LYS A 31 0.19 27.19 6.65
N TYR A 32 1.31 26.66 6.17
CA TYR A 32 1.52 25.23 5.98
C TYR A 32 2.60 24.71 6.92
N ILE A 33 2.21 23.82 7.84
CA ILE A 33 3.14 23.13 8.72
C ILE A 33 3.90 22.09 7.90
N ARG A 34 5.18 22.34 7.65
CA ARG A 34 6.05 21.37 6.99
C ARG A 34 6.45 20.30 8.01
N TYR A 35 5.74 19.17 7.98
CA TYR A 35 5.99 18.04 8.88
C TYR A 35 7.34 17.36 8.63
N ASP A 36 7.85 17.38 7.40
CA ASP A 36 9.13 16.78 7.05
C ASP A 36 10.18 17.85 6.69
N THR A 37 11.04 18.16 7.65
CA THR A 37 12.20 19.04 7.47
C THR A 37 13.50 18.26 7.26
N THR A 38 13.45 16.92 7.26
CA THR A 38 14.66 16.12 7.11
C THR A 38 15.18 16.16 5.67
N PRO A 39 16.51 16.13 5.47
CA PRO A 39 17.08 16.09 4.14
C PRO A 39 16.67 14.78 3.46
N TYR A 40 16.18 14.88 2.22
CA TYR A 40 15.74 13.73 1.44
C TYR A 40 16.90 12.74 1.24
N ASN A 41 16.80 11.57 1.86
CA ASN A 41 17.77 10.50 1.71
C ASN A 41 17.22 9.43 0.76
N ILE A 42 17.76 9.41 -0.46
CA ILE A 42 17.39 8.47 -1.53
C ILE A 42 17.49 7.00 -1.07
N TRP A 43 18.48 6.66 -0.24
CA TRP A 43 18.73 5.28 0.17
C TRP A 43 17.68 4.75 1.14
N ILE A 44 17.22 5.60 2.06
CA ILE A 44 16.15 5.24 3.00
C ILE A 44 14.85 4.99 2.24
N HIS A 45 14.53 5.87 1.29
CA HIS A 45 13.34 5.72 0.46
C HIS A 45 13.42 4.48 -0.43
N ALA A 46 14.59 4.22 -1.03
CA ALA A 46 14.83 3.02 -1.84
C ALA A 46 14.71 1.73 -1.01
N LEU A 47 15.23 1.72 0.23
CA LEU A 47 15.13 0.56 1.11
C LEU A 47 13.67 0.28 1.49
N ILE A 48 12.94 1.32 1.90
CA ILE A 48 11.52 1.20 2.27
C ILE A 48 10.69 0.72 1.07
N SER A 49 10.89 1.31 -0.11
CA SER A 49 10.16 0.89 -1.32
C SER A 49 10.46 -0.55 -1.72
N LEU A 50 11.71 -0.99 -1.57
CA LEU A 50 12.12 -2.36 -1.85
C LEU A 50 11.47 -3.35 -0.86
N CYS A 51 11.49 -3.05 0.44
CA CYS A 51 10.80 -3.84 1.46
C CYS A 51 9.30 -3.95 1.21
N ILE A 52 8.62 -2.85 0.84
CA ILE A 52 7.19 -2.87 0.53
C ILE A 52 6.91 -3.72 -0.71
N THR A 53 7.73 -3.57 -1.76
CA THR A 53 7.54 -4.27 -3.03
C THR A 53 7.69 -5.78 -2.86
N TYR A 54 8.80 -6.23 -2.29
CA TYR A 54 9.04 -7.66 -2.07
C TYR A 54 8.14 -8.23 -0.98
N GLY A 55 7.85 -7.47 0.08
CA GLY A 55 6.93 -7.90 1.13
C GLY A 55 5.52 -8.17 0.59
N THR A 56 5.02 -7.29 -0.28
CA THR A 56 3.72 -7.48 -0.93
C THR A 56 3.73 -8.66 -1.88
N LEU A 57 4.80 -8.83 -2.67
CA LEU A 57 4.95 -9.96 -3.60
C LEU A 57 4.97 -11.29 -2.85
N THR A 58 5.81 -11.40 -1.81
CA THR A 58 5.91 -12.60 -0.97
C THR A 58 4.59 -12.89 -0.25
N GLY A 59 3.94 -11.86 0.31
CA GLY A 59 2.63 -12.01 0.94
C GLY A 59 1.58 -12.55 -0.03
N GLY A 60 1.53 -12.02 -1.25
CA GLY A 60 0.63 -12.50 -2.30
C GLY A 60 0.87 -13.96 -2.66
N ILE A 61 2.13 -14.36 -2.84
CA ILE A 61 2.50 -15.76 -3.13
C ILE A 61 2.06 -16.69 -1.98
N LEU A 62 2.34 -16.32 -0.73
CA LEU A 62 1.98 -17.11 0.44
C LEU A 62 0.46 -17.24 0.59
N ILE A 63 -0.31 -16.19 0.32
CA ILE A 63 -1.78 -16.22 0.35
C ILE A 63 -2.30 -17.19 -0.70
N VAL A 64 -1.81 -17.13 -1.94
CA VAL A 64 -2.23 -18.07 -3.00
C VAL A 64 -1.90 -19.51 -2.59
N HIS A 65 -0.69 -19.74 -2.08
CA HIS A 65 -0.27 -21.07 -1.63
C HIS A 65 -1.15 -21.59 -0.47
N LEU A 66 -1.49 -20.72 0.48
CA LEU A 66 -2.41 -21.04 1.58
C LEU A 66 -3.80 -21.42 1.06
N VAL A 67 -4.35 -20.64 0.12
CA VAL A 67 -5.66 -20.92 -0.48
C VAL A 67 -5.65 -22.26 -1.23
N VAL A 68 -4.60 -22.54 -2.01
CA VAL A 68 -4.43 -23.82 -2.71
C VAL A 68 -4.34 -24.97 -1.72
N TYR A 69 -3.56 -24.83 -0.65
CA TYR A 69 -3.42 -25.83 0.39
C TYR A 69 -4.77 -26.13 1.07
N LEU A 70 -5.51 -25.09 1.48
CA LEU A 70 -6.82 -25.24 2.14
C LEU A 70 -7.89 -25.81 1.20
N SER A 71 -7.88 -25.40 -0.07
CA SER A 71 -8.81 -25.89 -1.09
C SER A 71 -8.53 -27.36 -1.48
N GLY A 72 -7.26 -27.70 -1.68
CA GLY A 72 -6.80 -29.06 -1.99
C GLY A 72 -6.99 -30.06 -0.84
N SER A 73 -6.88 -29.61 0.42
CA SER A 73 -7.12 -30.42 1.61
C SER A 73 -8.53 -31.04 1.64
N LYS A 74 -9.54 -30.35 1.09
CA LYS A 74 -10.91 -30.88 0.99
C LYS A 74 -11.09 -31.92 -0.13
N ARG A 75 -10.26 -31.89 -1.19
CA ARG A 75 -10.35 -32.80 -2.33
C ARG A 75 -9.75 -34.18 -2.05
N ASN A 76 -8.66 -34.25 -1.28
CA ASN A 76 -8.05 -35.54 -0.90
C ASN A 76 -8.86 -36.37 0.10
N ARG A 77 -9.83 -35.78 0.82
CA ARG A 77 -10.72 -36.53 1.72
C ARG A 77 -11.92 -37.19 1.03
N ARG A 78 -12.17 -36.91 -0.25
CA ARG A 78 -13.28 -37.54 -1.02
C ARG A 78 -12.82 -38.67 -1.95
N ALA A 79 -11.51 -38.93 -2.02
CA ALA A 79 -10.91 -39.96 -2.86
C ALA A 79 -10.31 -41.13 -2.03
N ALA A 80 -10.61 -41.18 -0.73
CA ALA A 80 -10.27 -42.28 0.17
C ALA A 80 -11.55 -42.87 0.77
#